data_AF-A0A6J0J9W9-F1
#
_entry.id   AF-A0A6J0J9W9-F1
#
_cell.length_a   1.000
_cell.length_b   1.000
_cell.length_c   1.000
_cell.angle_alpha   90.00
_cell.angle_beta   90.00
_cell.angle_gamma   90.00
#
_symmetry.space_group_name_H-M   'P 1'
#
loop_
_entity.id
_entity.type
_entity.pdbx_description
1 polymer ?
#
loop_
_entity_poly.entity_id
_entity_poly.type
_entity_poly.pdbx_seq_one_letter_code
_entity_poly.pdbx_strand_id
1 'polypeptide(L)'
;MYQWLCCRLWETGWKQRYYKNKFDVDASDEKFRRKVVQSYVEGLCWVLRYYYQGCASWNWYYPFHYAPFASDFEGIADMPSDFEKGSKPFKPLEQLMGVFPAASGNFLPPTWRKLMTDPVRILVVSTL
;
A
#
# COMPACT_ATOMS: atom_id res chain seq x y z
N MET A 1 0.78 -8.97 -18.43
CA MET A 1 -0.24 -9.53 -19.35
C MET A 1 -0.96 -10.77 -18.79
N TYR A 2 -0.32 -11.60 -17.94
CA TYR A 2 -0.91 -12.85 -17.43
C TYR A 2 -1.91 -12.75 -16.28
N GLN A 3 -1.95 -11.64 -15.54
CA GLN A 3 -2.77 -11.55 -14.31
C GLN A 3 -4.26 -11.28 -14.54
N TRP A 4 -4.64 -10.73 -15.70
CA TRP A 4 -6.05 -10.45 -16.03
C TRP A 4 -6.82 -11.71 -16.46
N LEU A 5 -6.13 -12.66 -17.13
CA LEU A 5 -6.73 -13.93 -17.55
C LEU A 5 -7.10 -14.86 -16.39
N CYS A 6 -6.37 -14.82 -15.27
CA CYS A 6 -6.66 -15.70 -14.12
C CYS A 6 -7.94 -15.30 -13.35
N CYS A 7 -8.29 -14.01 -13.36
CA CYS A 7 -9.43 -13.51 -12.59
C CYS A 7 -10.77 -13.65 -13.35
N ARG A 8 -10.74 -13.63 -14.70
CA ARG A 8 -11.93 -13.77 -15.58
C ARG A 8 -13.10 -12.93 -15.09
N LEU A 9 -12.94 -11.61 -15.20
CA LEU A 9 -13.91 -10.63 -14.67
C LEU A 9 -15.29 -10.70 -15.35
N TRP A 10 -15.35 -11.29 -16.55
CA TRP A 10 -16.58 -11.48 -17.33
C TRP A 10 -17.37 -12.76 -16.99
N GLU A 11 -16.85 -13.62 -16.11
CA GLU A 11 -17.49 -14.87 -15.71
C GLU A 11 -18.03 -14.81 -14.27
N THR A 12 -19.09 -15.54 -13.98
CA THR A 12 -19.62 -15.67 -12.60
C THR A 12 -18.53 -16.10 -11.62
N GLY A 13 -18.59 -15.57 -10.41
CA GLY A 13 -17.57 -15.78 -9.38
C GLY A 13 -16.24 -15.03 -9.60
N TRP A 14 -16.24 -14.01 -10.45
CA TRP A 14 -15.09 -13.13 -10.68
C TRP A 14 -14.57 -12.48 -9.40
N LYS A 15 -15.46 -12.06 -8.49
CA LYS A 15 -15.10 -11.40 -7.23
C LYS A 15 -14.29 -12.34 -6.35
N GLN A 16 -14.67 -13.62 -6.26
CA GLN A 16 -13.94 -14.60 -5.47
C GLN A 16 -12.57 -14.90 -6.04
N ARG A 17 -12.47 -15.07 -7.37
CA ARG A 17 -11.18 -15.26 -8.03
C ARG A 17 -10.26 -14.05 -7.87
N TYR A 18 -10.81 -12.85 -7.90
CA TYR A 18 -10.02 -11.64 -7.70
C TYR A 18 -9.39 -11.59 -6.31
N TYR A 19 -10.20 -11.70 -5.25
CA TYR A 19 -9.67 -11.66 -3.88
C TYR A 19 -8.69 -12.79 -3.59
N LYS A 20 -9.00 -14.01 -4.07
CA LYS A 20 -8.10 -15.15 -3.92
C LYS A 20 -6.78 -14.97 -4.67
N ASN A 21 -6.80 -14.51 -5.92
CA ASN A 21 -5.57 -14.38 -6.70
C ASN A 21 -4.75 -13.13 -6.34
N LYS A 22 -5.38 -12.06 -5.86
CA LYS A 22 -4.74 -10.74 -5.65
C LYS A 22 -4.35 -10.47 -4.22
N PHE A 23 -5.10 -11.01 -3.27
CA PHE A 23 -4.87 -10.80 -1.85
C PHE A 23 -4.57 -12.10 -1.10
N ASP A 24 -4.71 -13.27 -1.74
CA ASP A 24 -4.61 -14.59 -1.11
C ASP A 24 -5.61 -14.79 0.04
N VAL A 25 -6.78 -14.15 -0.08
CA VAL A 25 -7.86 -14.22 0.91
C VAL A 25 -9.14 -14.75 0.26
N ASP A 26 -9.93 -15.50 1.02
CA ASP A 26 -11.25 -15.93 0.58
C ASP A 26 -12.21 -14.74 0.46
N ALA A 27 -13.08 -14.77 -0.54
CA ALA A 27 -14.05 -13.69 -0.80
C ALA A 27 -15.09 -13.53 0.31
N SER A 28 -15.31 -14.59 1.10
CA SER A 28 -16.19 -14.60 2.26
C SER A 28 -15.59 -13.85 3.46
N ASP A 29 -14.32 -13.47 3.43
CA ASP A 29 -13.71 -12.64 4.47
C ASP A 29 -14.15 -11.17 4.31
N GLU A 30 -15.35 -10.90 4.82
CA GLU A 30 -15.93 -9.56 4.86
C GLU A 30 -15.10 -8.58 5.69
N LYS A 31 -14.40 -9.07 6.74
CA LYS A 31 -13.55 -8.21 7.57
C LYS A 31 -12.36 -7.71 6.77
N PHE A 32 -11.72 -8.59 6.00
CA PHE A 32 -10.63 -8.20 5.12
C PHE A 32 -11.10 -7.22 4.04
N ARG A 33 -12.21 -7.53 3.36
CA ARG A 33 -12.80 -6.62 2.35
C ARG A 33 -13.08 -5.24 2.93
N ARG A 34 -13.70 -5.18 4.11
CA ARG A 34 -13.98 -3.92 4.81
C ARG A 34 -12.70 -3.17 5.18
N LYS A 35 -11.64 -3.87 5.59
CA LYS A 35 -10.34 -3.26 5.87
C LYS A 35 -9.71 -2.64 4.62
N VAL A 36 -9.76 -3.34 3.48
CA VAL A 36 -9.25 -2.82 2.19
C VAL A 36 -10.02 -1.56 1.78
N VAL A 37 -11.36 -1.60 1.88
CA VAL A 37 -12.24 -0.45 1.60
C VAL A 37 -11.93 0.72 2.52
N GLN A 38 -11.79 0.46 3.83
CA GLN A 38 -11.46 1.50 4.80
C GLN A 38 -10.14 2.19 4.45
N SER A 39 -9.06 1.45 4.21
CA SER A 39 -7.78 2.04 3.81
C SER A 39 -7.87 2.77 2.46
N TYR A 40 -8.74 2.34 1.55
CA TYR A 40 -8.95 3.01 0.26
C TYR A 40 -9.68 4.35 0.45
N VAL A 41 -10.74 4.38 1.26
CA VAL A 41 -11.48 5.60 1.61
C VAL A 41 -10.58 6.58 2.37
N GLU A 42 -9.80 6.11 3.35
CA GLU A 42 -8.77 6.92 4.01
C GLU A 42 -7.80 7.52 2.98
N GLY A 43 -7.38 6.76 1.97
CA GLY A 43 -6.53 7.27 0.90
C GLY A 43 -7.16 8.34 0.04
N LEU A 44 -8.44 8.20 -0.29
CA LEU A 44 -9.18 9.25 -1.01
C LEU A 44 -9.25 10.54 -0.17
N CYS A 45 -9.53 10.41 1.13
CA CYS A 45 -9.50 11.55 2.06
C CYS A 45 -8.11 12.18 2.16
N TRP A 46 -7.06 11.37 2.19
CA TRP A 46 -5.67 11.82 2.24
C TRP A 46 -5.30 12.61 0.99
N VAL A 47 -5.61 12.08 -0.20
CA VAL A 47 -5.36 12.75 -1.49
C VAL A 47 -6.14 14.05 -1.57
N LEU A 48 -7.43 14.05 -1.18
CA LEU A 48 -8.22 15.28 -1.20
C LEU A 48 -7.62 16.34 -0.27
N ARG A 49 -7.26 15.99 0.97
CA ARG A 49 -6.60 16.92 1.88
C ARG A 49 -5.25 17.39 1.34
N TYR A 50 -4.47 16.51 0.70
CA TYR A 50 -3.21 16.87 0.07
C TYR A 50 -3.35 18.04 -0.92
N TYR A 51 -4.37 18.00 -1.78
CA TYR A 51 -4.62 19.07 -2.76
C TYR A 51 -5.14 20.38 -2.14
N TYR A 52 -5.99 20.31 -1.11
CA TYR A 52 -6.68 21.49 -0.58
C TYR A 52 -6.08 22.10 0.69
N GLN A 53 -5.38 21.29 1.50
CA GLN A 53 -4.89 21.66 2.84
C GLN A 53 -3.40 21.29 3.04
N GLY A 54 -2.76 20.68 2.04
CA GLY A 54 -1.39 20.18 2.14
C GLY A 54 -1.31 18.77 2.74
N CYS A 55 -0.08 18.29 2.95
CA CYS A 55 0.17 16.92 3.39
C CYS A 55 -0.47 16.63 4.76
N ALA A 56 -1.52 15.80 4.77
CA ALA A 56 -2.23 15.43 5.98
C ALA A 56 -1.43 14.47 6.88
N SER A 57 -0.65 13.56 6.28
CA SER A 57 0.34 12.74 6.98
C SER A 57 1.43 12.24 6.04
N TRP A 58 2.69 12.42 6.44
CA TRP A 58 3.86 11.90 5.72
C TRP A 58 4.09 10.39 5.91
N ASN A 59 3.49 9.82 6.96
CA ASN A 59 3.64 8.41 7.31
C ASN A 59 2.53 7.53 6.71
N TRP A 60 1.42 8.14 6.30
CA TRP A 60 0.27 7.39 5.79
C TRP A 60 0.58 6.81 4.41
N TYR A 61 0.23 5.54 4.21
CA TYR A 61 0.31 4.85 2.93
C TYR A 61 -0.83 3.85 2.82
N TYR A 62 -1.21 3.51 1.59
CA TYR A 62 -2.17 2.44 1.32
C TYR A 62 -1.45 1.08 1.40
N PRO A 63 -1.79 0.19 2.34
CA PRO A 63 -0.99 -1.01 2.64
C PRO A 63 -1.33 -2.22 1.76
N PHE A 64 -1.98 -1.99 0.61
CA PHE A 64 -2.34 -3.05 -0.33
C PHE A 64 -1.86 -2.71 -1.74
N HIS A 65 -1.54 -3.73 -2.53
CA HIS A 65 -1.12 -3.54 -3.92
C HIS A 65 -2.29 -3.35 -4.89
N TYR A 66 -3.51 -3.71 -4.48
CA TYR A 66 -4.70 -3.72 -5.32
C TYR A 66 -5.86 -2.99 -4.65
N ALA A 67 -6.73 -2.39 -5.45
CA ALA A 67 -7.94 -1.71 -5.00
C ALA A 67 -9.09 -2.70 -4.70
N PRO A 68 -10.04 -2.36 -3.83
CA PRO A 68 -11.29 -3.12 -3.70
C PRO A 68 -12.23 -2.84 -4.89
N PHE A 69 -13.29 -3.63 -5.04
CA PHE A 69 -14.32 -3.30 -6.03
C PHE A 69 -15.26 -2.20 -5.52
N ALA A 70 -15.85 -1.45 -6.46
CA ALA A 70 -16.87 -0.43 -6.15
C ALA A 70 -18.07 -1.02 -5.37
N SER A 71 -18.42 -2.28 -5.61
CA SER A 71 -19.49 -2.97 -4.89
C SER A 71 -19.15 -3.35 -3.44
N ASP A 72 -17.91 -3.12 -2.99
CA ASP A 72 -17.51 -3.32 -1.59
C ASP A 72 -17.64 -2.05 -0.74
N PHE A 73 -17.92 -0.89 -1.36
CA PHE A 73 -18.05 0.39 -0.66
C PHE A 73 -19.43 0.53 0.01
N GLU A 74 -19.65 -0.26 1.05
CA GLU A 74 -20.86 -0.21 1.89
C GLU A 74 -20.53 0.40 3.26
N GLY A 75 -21.39 1.29 3.76
CA GLY A 75 -21.25 1.87 5.11
C GLY A 75 -20.00 2.75 5.29
N ILE A 76 -19.59 3.48 4.25
CA ILE A 76 -18.36 4.30 4.26
C ILE A 76 -18.51 5.64 5.01
N ALA A 77 -19.73 6.10 5.27
CA ALA A 77 -20.00 7.40 5.88
C ALA A 77 -19.45 7.50 7.32
N ASP A 78 -19.43 6.37 8.04
CA ASP A 78 -18.99 6.30 9.44
C ASP A 78 -17.51 5.92 9.59
N MET A 79 -16.75 5.87 8.49
CA MET A 79 -15.34 5.48 8.55
C MET A 79 -14.47 6.65 9.05
N PRO A 80 -13.61 6.43 10.06
CA PRO A 80 -12.73 7.47 10.57
C PRO A 80 -11.73 7.89 9.49
N SER A 81 -11.45 9.20 9.40
CA SER A 81 -10.49 9.78 8.45
C SER A 81 -9.44 10.65 9.15
N ASP A 82 -9.09 10.28 10.38
CA ASP A 82 -8.09 10.98 11.15
C ASP A 82 -6.68 10.49 10.81
N PHE A 83 -5.82 11.44 10.47
CA PHE A 83 -4.41 11.17 10.19
C PHE A 83 -3.55 11.57 11.39
N GLU A 84 -2.42 10.87 11.56
CA GLU A 84 -1.42 11.18 12.58
C GLU A 84 -0.93 12.64 12.43
N LYS A 85 -1.18 13.44 13.47
CA LYS A 85 -0.73 14.84 13.52
C LYS A 85 0.76 14.91 13.83
N GLY A 86 1.46 15.85 13.19
CA GLY A 86 2.87 16.11 13.47
C GLY A 86 3.84 15.14 12.79
N SER A 87 3.36 14.33 11.84
CA SER A 87 4.24 13.56 10.96
C SER A 87 5.18 14.49 10.18
N LYS A 88 6.40 14.02 9.93
CA LYS A 88 7.47 14.79 9.29
C LYS A 88 7.96 14.04 8.05
N PRO A 89 8.42 14.74 7.02
CA PRO A 89 9.08 14.09 5.90
C PRO A 89 10.32 13.32 6.41
N PHE A 90 10.58 12.17 5.78
CA PHE A 90 11.84 11.46 5.97
C PHE A 90 13.03 12.34 5.61
N LYS A 91 14.16 12.14 6.28
CA LYS A 91 15.40 12.79 5.85
C LYS A 91 15.81 12.24 4.48
N PRO A 92 16.53 12.99 3.64
CA PRO A 92 16.89 12.56 2.30
C PRO A 92 17.53 11.16 2.23
N LEU A 93 18.47 10.85 3.14
CA LEU A 93 19.10 9.52 3.18
C LEU A 93 18.15 8.41 3.64
N GLU A 94 17.24 8.70 4.56
CA GLU A 94 16.22 7.74 5.03
C GLU A 94 15.24 7.42 3.90
N GLN A 95 14.82 8.43 3.14
CA GLN A 95 13.98 8.25 1.96
C GLN A 95 14.70 7.43 0.88
N LEU A 96 15.98 7.70 0.60
CA LEU A 96 16.76 6.93 -0.37
C LEU A 96 16.85 5.45 0.03
N MET A 97 17.04 5.16 1.32
CA MET A 97 17.03 3.78 1.82
C MET A 97 15.67 3.10 1.64
N GLY A 98 14.56 3.84 1.77
CA GLY A 98 13.21 3.31 1.61
C GLY A 98 12.79 3.11 0.15
N VAL A 99 13.40 3.82 -0.80
CA VAL A 99 13.01 3.81 -2.22
C VAL A 99 13.97 2.99 -3.08
N PHE A 100 15.26 3.00 -2.77
CA PHE A 100 16.24 2.35 -3.62
C PHE A 100 16.30 0.83 -3.43
N PRO A 101 16.44 0.06 -4.52
CA PRO A 101 16.84 -1.33 -4.41
C PRO A 101 18.31 -1.42 -3.96
N ALA A 102 18.70 -2.58 -3.41
CA ALA A 102 20.08 -2.82 -2.96
C ALA A 102 21.14 -2.56 -4.06
N ALA A 103 20.79 -2.78 -5.33
CA ALA A 103 21.65 -2.52 -6.48
C ALA A 103 22.06 -1.04 -6.64
N SER A 104 21.26 -0.10 -6.11
CA SER A 104 21.50 1.34 -6.20
C SER A 104 22.26 1.90 -4.97
N GLY A 105 22.90 1.03 -4.16
CA GLY A 105 23.59 1.43 -2.93
C GLY A 105 24.72 2.46 -3.11
N ASN A 106 25.24 2.66 -4.32
CA ASN A 106 26.32 3.62 -4.59
C ASN A 106 25.96 5.07 -4.23
N PHE A 107 24.66 5.42 -4.22
CA PHE A 107 24.16 6.74 -3.83
C PHE A 107 24.11 6.98 -2.31
N LEU A 108 24.45 5.96 -1.51
CA LEU A 108 24.42 6.02 -0.05
C LEU A 108 25.84 5.98 0.53
N PRO A 109 26.05 6.51 1.75
CA PRO A 109 27.30 6.36 2.48
C PRO A 109 27.71 4.89 2.63
N PRO A 110 29.01 4.54 2.55
CA PRO A 110 29.46 3.15 2.62
C PRO A 110 29.00 2.36 3.86
N THR A 111 28.80 3.04 4.99
CA THR A 111 28.28 2.42 6.23
C THR A 111 26.81 2.01 6.11
N TRP A 112 26.01 2.74 5.33
CA TRP A 112 24.58 2.49 5.13
C TRP A 112 24.32 1.47 4.02
N ARG A 113 25.22 1.36 3.02
CA ARG A 113 25.12 0.32 1.97
C ARG A 113 25.00 -1.09 2.54
N LYS A 114 25.75 -1.35 3.61
CA LYS A 114 25.72 -2.64 4.32
C LYS A 114 24.33 -2.99 4.85
N LEU A 115 23.51 -2.00 5.20
CA LEU A 115 22.13 -2.22 5.65
C LEU A 115 21.19 -2.67 4.53
N MET A 116 21.53 -2.44 3.26
CA MET A 116 20.69 -2.86 2.12
C MET A 116 21.09 -4.23 1.57
N THR A 117 22.33 -4.66 1.80
CA THR A 117 22.90 -5.88 1.20
C THR A 117 23.00 -7.05 2.18
N ASP A 118 23.04 -6.79 3.48
CA ASP A 118 23.19 -7.82 4.50
C ASP A 118 21.84 -8.51 4.76
N PRO A 119 21.67 -9.80 4.41
CA PRO A 119 20.41 -10.53 4.58
C PRO A 119 20.03 -10.71 6.06
N VAL A 120 20.97 -10.51 6.99
CA VAL A 120 20.72 -10.59 8.44
C VAL A 120 20.18 -9.25 8.99
N ARG A 121 20.35 -8.14 8.27
CA ARG A 121 19.94 -6.79 8.71
C ARG A 121 18.73 -6.29 7.91
N ILE A 122 17.55 -6.78 8.26
CA ILE A 122 16.16 -6.21 8.27
C ILE A 122 15.67 -5.20 7.18
N LEU A 123 16.50 -4.51 6.39
CA LEU A 123 16.07 -3.53 5.37
C LEU A 123 16.34 -3.99 3.93
N VAL A 124 16.40 -5.30 3.68
CA VAL A 124 16.29 -5.80 2.31
C VAL A 124 14.84 -5.58 1.89
N VAL A 125 14.56 -4.40 1.32
CA VAL A 125 13.34 -4.16 0.54
C VAL A 125 13.50 -5.08 -0.67
N SER A 126 13.01 -6.31 -0.52
CA SER A 126 12.88 -7.26 -1.62
C SER A 126 12.05 -6.57 -2.68
N THR A 127 12.72 -6.10 -3.72
CA THR A 127 12.12 -5.73 -5.00
C THR A 127 11.08 -6.79 -5.35
N LEU A 128 9.81 -6.35 -5.43
CA LEU A 128 8.72 -7.11 -6.03
C LEU A 128 9.08 -7.55 -7.46
#